data_AF-A0A3E0QYG8-F1
#
_entry.id   AF-A0A3E0QYG8-F1
#
_cell.length_a   1.000
_cell.length_b   1.000
_cell.length_c   1.000
_cell.angle_alpha   90.00
_cell.angle_beta   90.00
_cell.angle_gamma   90.00
#
_symmetry.space_group_name_H-M   'P 1'
#
loop_
_entity.id
_entity.type
_entity.pdbx_description
1 polymer ?
#
loop_
_entity_poly.entity_id
_entity_poly.type
_entity_poly.pdbx_seq_one_letter_code
_entity_poly.pdbx_strand_id
1 'polypeptide(L)'
;MAEQFTGDFNTVGVWGGGQTSVRTFDVKSGAAASIAVGDLVVVDGSNAGYVAKAANGASSSSTWVGRAVTTSTDTASADGTVEVEYAPTGLIVRGTPTTVGNLAQAIKGTKVTLDVASGTQTVDENDTSSGILTVVGYDDTTGSESIDVVVPCTYVS
;
A
#
# COMPACT_ATOMS: atom_id res chain seq x y z
N MET A 1 16.41 -18.08 -3.02
CA MET A 1 15.62 -17.87 -1.80
C MET A 1 14.63 -16.79 -2.13
N ALA A 2 13.34 -17.07 -2.07
CA ALA A 2 12.32 -16.03 -2.21
C ALA A 2 12.47 -15.05 -1.03
N GLU A 3 12.53 -13.76 -1.31
CA GLU A 3 12.57 -12.72 -0.29
C GLU A 3 11.23 -12.76 0.45
N GLN A 4 11.22 -13.18 1.72
CA GLN A 4 9.99 -13.29 2.49
C GLN A 4 9.50 -11.88 2.83
N PHE A 5 8.37 -11.47 2.27
CA PHE A 5 7.73 -10.21 2.62
C PHE A 5 7.37 -10.18 4.10
N THR A 6 7.63 -9.07 4.79
CA THR A 6 7.07 -8.84 6.13
C THR A 6 5.75 -8.10 5.94
N GLY A 7 4.70 -8.84 5.57
CA GLY A 7 3.39 -8.29 5.22
C GLY A 7 3.09 -8.30 3.72
N ASP A 8 2.08 -7.52 3.30
CA ASP A 8 1.60 -7.49 1.92
C ASP A 8 2.55 -6.73 0.97
N PHE A 9 3.24 -5.70 1.49
CA PHE A 9 4.24 -4.93 0.76
C PHE A 9 5.52 -4.68 1.55
N ASN A 10 6.64 -4.55 0.83
CA ASN A 10 7.93 -4.08 1.36
C ASN A 10 8.39 -2.81 0.63
N THR A 11 8.96 -1.83 1.33
CA THR A 11 9.61 -0.69 0.66
C THR A 11 10.92 -1.14 0.02
N VAL A 12 11.10 -0.81 -1.26
CA VAL A 12 12.33 -1.08 -2.02
C VAL A 12 13.04 0.20 -2.46
N GLY A 13 12.43 1.37 -2.25
CA GLY A 13 13.08 2.65 -2.49
C GLY A 13 12.15 3.86 -2.34
N VAL A 14 12.67 5.03 -2.69
CA VAL A 14 11.92 6.29 -2.71
C VAL A 14 11.95 6.82 -4.13
N TRP A 15 10.77 7.17 -4.65
CA TRP A 15 10.67 7.77 -5.98
C TRP A 15 11.40 9.12 -5.99
N GLY A 16 12.27 9.33 -6.98
CA GLY A 16 13.08 10.54 -7.07
C GLY A 16 14.29 10.63 -6.12
N GLY A 17 14.61 9.57 -5.36
CA GLY A 17 15.88 9.47 -4.60
C GLY A 17 15.93 10.19 -3.25
N GLY A 18 14.78 10.36 -2.58
CA GLY A 18 14.68 10.97 -1.25
C GLY A 18 14.88 10.01 -0.06
N GLN A 19 14.59 10.50 1.15
CA GLN A 19 14.56 9.69 2.38
C GLN A 19 13.12 9.38 2.80
N THR A 20 12.94 8.24 3.46
CA THR A 20 11.69 7.91 4.13
C THR A 20 11.64 8.53 5.53
N SER A 21 10.45 8.61 6.09
CA SER A 21 10.22 8.99 7.47
C SER A 21 9.12 8.09 8.02
N VAL A 22 9.20 7.77 9.31
CA VAL A 22 8.16 7.03 10.03
C VAL A 22 7.37 8.01 10.89
N ARG A 23 6.05 7.85 10.92
CA ARG A 23 5.13 8.65 11.74
C ARG A 23 4.07 7.77 12.35
N THR A 24 3.63 8.15 13.54
CA THR A 24 2.51 7.53 14.23
C THR A 24 1.22 8.22 13.82
N PHE A 25 0.19 7.43 13.52
CA PHE A 25 -1.15 7.88 13.18
C PHE A 25 -2.18 7.17 14.05
N ASP A 26 -3.26 7.87 14.37
CA ASP A 26 -4.37 7.31 15.12
C ASP A 26 -5.23 6.40 14.22
N VAL A 27 -5.70 5.29 14.78
CA VAL A 27 -6.57 4.30 14.11
C VAL A 27 -7.87 4.18 14.91
N LYS A 28 -8.99 4.31 14.21
CA LYS A 28 -10.30 4.31 14.87
C LYS A 28 -10.66 2.90 15.36
N SER A 29 -11.17 2.81 16.59
CA SER A 29 -11.76 1.58 17.13
C SER A 29 -12.83 0.99 16.23
N GLY A 30 -12.91 -0.34 16.22
CA GLY A 30 -13.93 -1.04 15.43
C GLY A 30 -13.74 -0.90 13.92
N ALA A 31 -12.51 -0.58 13.48
CA ALA A 31 -12.16 -0.62 12.06
C ALA A 31 -12.54 -1.97 11.46
N ALA A 32 -13.15 -1.96 10.28
CA ALA A 32 -13.59 -3.18 9.60
C ALA A 32 -12.44 -4.17 9.34
N ALA A 33 -11.23 -3.64 9.17
CA ALA A 33 -9.98 -4.39 9.16
C ALA A 33 -8.90 -3.57 9.89
N SER A 34 -8.23 -4.17 10.86
CA SER A 34 -7.07 -3.57 11.52
C SER A 34 -5.87 -3.56 10.56
N ILE A 35 -5.00 -2.56 10.72
CA ILE A 35 -3.82 -2.36 9.87
C ILE A 35 -2.69 -3.29 10.34
N ALA A 36 -2.16 -4.12 9.46
CA ALA A 36 -1.00 -4.98 9.72
C ALA A 36 0.29 -4.37 9.14
N VAL A 37 1.45 -4.85 9.60
CA VAL A 37 2.74 -4.52 8.99
C VAL A 37 2.70 -4.83 7.49
N GLY A 38 3.19 -3.91 6.67
CA GLY A 38 3.24 -4.04 5.22
C GLY A 38 1.98 -3.56 4.49
N ASP A 39 0.88 -3.29 5.20
CA ASP A 39 -0.32 -2.74 4.59
C ASP A 39 -0.08 -1.32 4.07
N LEU A 40 -0.67 -1.01 2.91
CA LEU A 40 -0.84 0.36 2.46
C LEU A 40 -1.99 1.03 3.21
N VAL A 41 -1.74 2.29 3.58
CA VAL A 41 -2.58 3.06 4.49
C VAL A 41 -3.08 4.32 3.80
N VAL A 42 -4.34 4.65 4.02
CA VAL A 42 -5.02 5.86 3.55
C VAL A 42 -5.65 6.61 4.73
N VAL A 43 -6.01 7.87 4.53
CA VAL A 43 -6.86 8.60 5.47
C VAL A 43 -8.22 7.91 5.56
N ASP A 44 -8.75 7.75 6.77
CA ASP A 44 -10.11 7.29 6.98
C ASP A 44 -11.10 8.40 6.62
N GLY A 45 -11.76 8.24 5.47
CA GLY A 45 -12.74 9.21 4.99
C GLY A 45 -14.00 9.34 5.87
N SER A 46 -14.24 8.38 6.78
CA SER A 46 -15.38 8.40 7.70
C SER A 46 -15.03 9.00 9.07
N ASN A 47 -13.75 9.01 9.43
CA ASN A 47 -13.26 9.45 10.74
C ASN A 47 -12.13 10.45 10.58
N ALA A 48 -12.45 11.74 10.66
CA ALA A 48 -11.47 12.81 10.53
C ALA A 48 -10.31 12.66 11.54
N GLY A 49 -9.08 12.75 11.05
CA GLY A 49 -7.85 12.62 11.85
C GLY A 49 -7.33 11.19 12.00
N TYR A 50 -8.08 10.18 11.55
CA TYR A 50 -7.67 8.78 11.63
C TYR A 50 -7.20 8.25 10.27
N VAL A 51 -6.43 7.16 10.33
CA VAL A 51 -6.03 6.38 9.15
C VAL A 51 -6.68 5.00 9.16
N ALA A 52 -6.79 4.40 7.98
CA ALA A 52 -7.35 3.07 7.78
C ALA A 52 -6.51 2.27 6.76
N LYS A 53 -6.64 0.94 6.82
CA LYS A 53 -6.13 0.05 5.77
C LYS A 53 -6.78 0.44 4.45
N ALA A 54 -5.98 0.60 3.40
CA ALA A 54 -6.50 0.84 2.06
C ALA A 54 -7.38 -0.35 1.62
N ALA A 55 -8.62 -0.05 1.24
CA ALA A 55 -9.61 -1.06 0.86
C ALA A 55 -9.47 -1.48 -0.62
N ASN A 56 -10.18 -2.53 -1.01
CA ASN A 56 -10.25 -2.96 -2.41
C ASN A 56 -10.74 -1.80 -3.30
N GLY A 57 -10.07 -1.58 -4.43
CA GLY A 57 -10.37 -0.50 -5.36
C GLY A 57 -9.96 0.88 -4.84
N ALA A 58 -9.16 0.96 -3.76
CA ALA A 58 -8.55 2.21 -3.34
C ALA A 58 -7.77 2.82 -4.51
N SER A 59 -8.04 4.08 -4.79
CA SER A 59 -7.73 4.69 -6.08
C SER A 59 -7.30 6.16 -5.91
N SER A 60 -7.36 6.94 -7.00
CA SER A 60 -7.06 8.37 -6.99
C SER A 60 -7.99 9.22 -6.12
N SER A 61 -9.16 8.71 -5.70
CA SER A 61 -10.03 9.40 -4.75
C SER A 61 -9.58 9.26 -3.29
N SER A 62 -8.67 8.33 -2.99
CA SER A 62 -8.15 8.10 -1.66
C SER A 62 -6.96 9.02 -1.38
N THR A 63 -6.83 9.48 -0.13
CA THR A 63 -5.61 10.18 0.31
C THR A 63 -4.65 9.15 0.89
N TRP A 64 -3.61 8.81 0.13
CA TRP A 64 -2.63 7.80 0.50
C TRP A 64 -1.60 8.37 1.48
N VAL A 65 -1.33 7.64 2.55
CA VAL A 65 -0.41 8.06 3.61
C VAL A 65 0.94 7.38 3.44
N GLY A 66 0.95 6.05 3.21
CA GLY A 66 2.19 5.29 3.09
C GLY A 66 2.01 3.80 3.37
N ARG A 67 3.06 3.17 3.90
CA ARG A 67 3.09 1.73 4.24
C ARG A 67 3.25 1.56 5.75
N ALA A 68 2.43 0.72 6.38
CA ALA A 68 2.56 0.38 7.78
C ALA A 68 3.89 -0.35 8.07
N VAL A 69 4.56 0.07 9.14
CA VAL A 69 5.77 -0.58 9.70
C VAL A 69 5.47 -1.31 11.01
N THR A 70 4.34 -1.03 11.64
CA THR A 70 3.82 -1.76 12.81
C THR A 70 2.39 -2.24 12.55
N THR A 71 1.94 -3.21 13.33
CA THR A 71 0.52 -3.55 13.41
C THR A 71 -0.18 -2.54 14.32
N SER A 72 -1.38 -2.12 13.93
CA SER A 72 -2.20 -1.20 14.73
C SER A 72 -2.53 -1.78 16.11
N THR A 73 -2.61 -0.91 17.10
CA THR A 73 -2.99 -1.26 18.48
C THR A 73 -4.49 -1.12 18.77
N ASP A 74 -5.28 -0.77 17.75
CA ASP A 74 -6.72 -0.60 17.89
C ASP A 74 -7.42 -1.91 18.28
N THR A 75 -8.57 -1.76 18.93
CA THR A 75 -9.42 -2.89 19.31
C THR A 75 -10.86 -2.60 18.90
N ALA A 76 -11.76 -3.55 19.15
CA ALA A 76 -13.18 -3.37 18.89
C ALA A 76 -13.81 -2.16 19.62
N SER A 77 -13.20 -1.67 20.71
CA SER A 77 -13.79 -0.62 21.57
C SER A 77 -12.84 0.51 21.97
N ALA A 78 -11.55 0.41 21.63
CA ALA A 78 -10.56 1.43 21.93
C ALA A 78 -9.76 1.79 20.68
N ASP A 79 -9.66 3.09 20.43
CA ASP A 79 -8.81 3.61 19.36
C ASP A 79 -7.36 3.20 19.62
N GLY A 80 -6.58 3.09 18.56
CA GLY A 80 -5.18 2.69 18.63
C GLY A 80 -4.31 3.57 17.77
N THR A 81 -3.10 3.10 17.53
CA THR A 81 -2.10 3.80 16.74
C THR A 81 -1.36 2.83 15.84
N VAL A 82 -0.91 3.32 14.69
CA VAL A 82 -0.02 2.60 13.79
C VAL A 82 1.14 3.49 13.37
N GLU A 83 2.32 2.91 13.17
CA GLU A 83 3.45 3.60 12.58
C GLU A 83 3.48 3.34 11.07
N VAL A 84 3.59 4.40 10.29
CA VAL A 84 3.55 4.37 8.82
C VAL A 84 4.82 5.02 8.29
N GLU A 85 5.53 4.29 7.44
CA GLU A 85 6.58 4.81 6.59
C GLU A 85 5.97 5.63 5.46
N TYR A 86 6.50 6.84 5.21
CA TYR A 86 6.09 7.71 4.13
C TYR A 86 7.29 8.40 3.49
N ALA A 87 7.13 8.82 2.23
CA ALA A 87 8.08 9.71 1.54
C ALA A 87 7.28 10.70 0.68
N PRO A 88 7.48 12.03 0.81
CA PRO A 88 6.68 13.03 0.07
C PRO A 88 6.71 12.89 -1.45
N THR A 89 7.81 12.36 -2.00
CA THR A 89 7.96 12.13 -3.45
C THR A 89 7.36 10.80 -3.91
N GLY A 90 6.90 9.96 -2.97
CA GLY A 90 6.35 8.64 -3.19
C GLY A 90 7.27 7.52 -2.72
N LEU A 91 6.69 6.47 -2.12
CA LEU A 91 7.38 5.24 -1.78
C LEU A 91 7.34 4.29 -2.97
N ILE A 92 8.47 3.62 -3.26
CA ILE A 92 8.47 2.45 -4.14
C ILE A 92 8.31 1.25 -3.24
N VAL A 93 7.19 0.54 -3.41
CA VAL A 93 6.88 -0.67 -2.67
C VAL A 93 6.80 -1.85 -3.63
N ARG A 94 7.30 -3.00 -3.18
CA ARG A 94 7.13 -4.29 -3.84
C ARG A 94 6.01 -5.04 -3.18
N GLY A 95 5.08 -5.55 -3.98
CA GLY A 95 4.04 -6.48 -3.54
C GLY A 95 3.79 -7.56 -4.57
N THR A 96 2.66 -8.25 -4.38
CA THR A 96 2.22 -9.36 -5.24
C THR A 96 1.23 -8.84 -6.27
N PRO A 97 1.38 -9.15 -7.57
CA PRO A 97 0.34 -8.89 -8.57
C PRO A 97 -0.89 -9.76 -8.29
N THR A 98 -2.08 -9.26 -8.63
CA THR A 98 -3.32 -10.03 -8.45
C THR A 98 -3.41 -11.14 -9.48
N THR A 99 -3.04 -10.85 -10.73
CA THR A 99 -3.00 -11.85 -11.80
C THR A 99 -1.65 -11.82 -12.51
N VAL A 100 -0.73 -12.69 -12.05
CA VAL A 100 0.64 -12.84 -12.54
C VAL A 100 0.79 -12.78 -14.07
N GLY A 101 -0.13 -13.40 -14.83
CA GLY A 101 -0.08 -13.46 -16.28
C GLY A 101 -0.11 -12.09 -16.99
N ASN A 102 -0.49 -11.02 -16.29
CA ASN A 102 -0.57 -9.67 -16.82
C ASN A 102 0.70 -8.84 -16.62
N LEU A 103 1.72 -9.39 -15.94
CA LEU A 103 3.03 -8.73 -15.82
C LEU A 103 3.81 -8.63 -17.13
N ALA A 104 3.31 -9.22 -18.23
CA ALA A 104 3.96 -9.17 -19.54
C ALA A 104 4.32 -7.73 -19.97
N GLN A 105 5.51 -7.57 -20.57
CA GLN A 105 6.20 -6.32 -20.92
C GLN A 105 5.34 -5.25 -21.63
N ALA A 106 4.52 -4.52 -20.87
CA ALA A 106 3.85 -3.29 -21.29
C ALA A 106 3.28 -2.47 -20.11
N ILE A 107 3.27 -3.00 -18.89
CA ILE A 107 2.60 -2.35 -17.75
C ILE A 107 3.45 -1.28 -17.03
N LYS A 108 4.75 -1.15 -17.32
CA LYS A 108 5.58 -0.10 -16.69
C LYS A 108 5.09 1.29 -17.11
N GLY A 109 4.99 2.19 -16.14
CA GLY A 109 4.43 3.53 -16.31
C GLY A 109 2.90 3.56 -16.26
N THR A 110 2.22 2.42 -16.28
CA THR A 110 0.78 2.33 -16.11
C THR A 110 0.40 2.61 -14.65
N LYS A 111 -0.71 3.33 -14.46
CA LYS A 111 -1.32 3.49 -13.15
C LYS A 111 -2.35 2.41 -12.93
N VAL A 112 -2.28 1.75 -11.78
CA VAL A 112 -3.09 0.60 -11.40
C VAL A 112 -3.72 0.83 -10.02
N THR A 113 -4.70 0.02 -9.65
CA THR A 113 -5.35 0.10 -8.35
C THR A 113 -4.84 -0.99 -7.39
N LEU A 114 -5.26 -0.85 -6.13
CA LEU A 114 -5.06 -1.86 -5.10
C LEU A 114 -6.23 -2.86 -5.15
N ASP A 115 -5.93 -4.15 -5.15
CA ASP A 115 -6.91 -5.19 -4.85
C ASP A 115 -6.76 -5.65 -3.40
N VAL A 116 -7.87 -6.07 -2.79
CA VAL A 116 -7.86 -6.71 -1.48
C VAL A 116 -8.69 -7.97 -1.52
N ALA A 117 -8.02 -9.11 -1.58
CA ALA A 117 -8.63 -10.43 -1.60
C ALA A 117 -8.44 -11.11 -0.23
N SER A 118 -9.54 -11.44 0.44
CA SER A 118 -9.54 -12.12 1.75
C SER A 118 -8.67 -11.43 2.83
N GLY A 119 -8.55 -10.10 2.76
CA GLY A 119 -7.79 -9.30 3.71
C GLY A 119 -6.32 -9.06 3.35
N THR A 120 -5.82 -9.72 2.30
CA THR A 120 -4.48 -9.51 1.72
C THR A 120 -4.58 -8.47 0.62
N GLN A 121 -3.71 -7.46 0.67
CA GLN A 121 -3.55 -6.48 -0.39
C GLN A 121 -2.63 -7.00 -1.49
N THR A 122 -3.07 -6.82 -2.73
CA THR A 122 -2.31 -7.09 -3.95
C THR A 122 -2.46 -5.90 -4.90
N VAL A 123 -1.68 -5.88 -5.98
CA VAL A 123 -1.86 -4.84 -7.01
C VAL A 123 -2.77 -5.39 -8.09
N ASP A 124 -3.87 -4.72 -8.41
CA ASP A 124 -4.70 -5.08 -9.57
C ASP A 124 -4.10 -4.48 -10.83
N GLU A 125 -3.21 -5.22 -11.48
CA GLU A 125 -2.53 -4.74 -12.67
C GLU A 125 -3.43 -4.60 -13.92
N ASN A 126 -4.71 -5.00 -13.84
CA ASN A 126 -5.68 -4.86 -14.94
C ASN A 126 -6.60 -3.64 -14.78
N ASP A 127 -6.82 -3.19 -13.56
CA ASP A 127 -7.65 -2.02 -13.31
C ASP A 127 -6.84 -0.72 -13.42
N THR A 128 -6.90 -0.14 -14.61
CA THR A 128 -6.24 1.12 -14.96
C THR A 128 -7.19 2.32 -14.96
N SER A 129 -8.49 2.09 -14.77
CA SER A 129 -9.52 3.13 -14.99
C SER A 129 -9.49 4.20 -13.91
N SER A 130 -9.12 3.81 -12.68
CA SER A 130 -8.96 4.72 -11.53
C SER A 130 -7.57 4.63 -10.88
N GLY A 131 -6.61 4.04 -11.59
CA GLY A 131 -5.29 3.73 -11.08
C GLY A 131 -4.54 4.93 -10.51
N ILE A 132 -3.82 4.68 -9.43
CA ILE A 132 -3.02 5.69 -8.73
C ILE A 132 -1.60 5.20 -8.42
N LEU A 133 -1.45 3.88 -8.23
CA LEU A 133 -0.17 3.24 -8.02
C LEU A 133 0.55 3.12 -9.35
N THR A 134 1.70 3.77 -9.51
CA THR A 134 2.42 3.77 -10.80
C THR A 134 3.39 2.60 -10.85
N VAL A 135 3.23 1.68 -11.80
CA VAL A 135 4.13 0.53 -11.96
C VAL A 135 5.50 1.00 -12.44
N VAL A 136 6.57 0.60 -11.76
CA VAL A 136 7.96 0.97 -12.09
C VAL A 136 8.87 -0.23 -12.31
N GLY A 137 8.49 -1.39 -11.79
CA GLY A 137 9.23 -2.63 -11.90
C GLY A 137 8.28 -3.82 -11.74
N TYR A 138 8.73 -4.98 -12.18
CA TYR A 138 8.07 -6.25 -11.89
C TYR A 138 9.07 -7.38 -12.19
N ASP A 139 8.79 -8.55 -11.63
CA ASP A 139 9.42 -9.83 -11.97
C ASP A 139 8.29 -10.77 -12.39
N ASP A 140 8.33 -11.29 -13.62
CA ASP A 140 7.37 -12.25 -14.16
C ASP A 140 7.94 -13.68 -14.19
N THR A 141 9.08 -13.90 -13.55
CA THR A 141 9.70 -15.22 -13.42
C THR A 141 8.84 -16.10 -12.53
N THR A 142 8.38 -17.23 -13.09
CA THR A 142 7.52 -18.17 -12.37
C THR A 142 8.09 -18.57 -11.00
N GLY A 143 7.30 -18.37 -9.94
CA GLY A 143 7.68 -18.62 -8.54
C GLY A 143 8.48 -17.50 -7.86
N SER A 144 8.60 -16.33 -8.49
CA SER A 144 9.23 -15.12 -7.92
C SER A 144 8.47 -13.86 -8.33
N GLU A 145 7.19 -14.00 -8.66
CA GLU A 145 6.43 -12.94 -9.28
C GLU A 145 6.18 -11.79 -8.32
N SER A 146 6.49 -10.58 -8.77
CA SER A 146 6.38 -9.39 -7.95
C SER A 146 6.16 -8.16 -8.81
N ILE A 147 5.62 -7.11 -8.19
CA ILE A 147 5.38 -5.83 -8.85
C ILE A 147 5.81 -4.69 -7.93
N ASP A 148 6.60 -3.78 -8.49
CA ASP A 148 7.10 -2.58 -7.83
C ASP A 148 6.23 -1.40 -8.28
N VAL A 149 5.55 -0.75 -7.34
CA VAL A 149 4.69 0.39 -7.60
C VAL A 149 5.08 1.60 -6.76
N VAL A 150 4.84 2.79 -7.31
CA VAL A 150 4.94 4.05 -6.58
C VAL A 150 3.62 4.34 -5.88
N VAL A 151 3.66 4.44 -4.56
CA VAL A 151 2.57 4.92 -3.71
C VAL A 151 2.73 6.44 -3.55
N PRO A 152 1.80 7.28 -4.04
CA PRO A 152 1.89 8.72 -3.89
C PRO A 152 1.49 9.14 -2.48
N CYS A 153 2.45 9.18 -1.56
CA CYS A 153 2.21 9.55 -0.18
C CYS A 153 1.92 11.04 -0.03
N THR A 154 0.86 11.36 0.68
CA THR A 154 0.50 12.71 1.11
C THR A 154 0.72 12.82 2.61
N TYR A 155 1.43 13.86 3.03
CA TYR A 155 1.53 14.17 4.45
C TYR A 155 0.18 14.67 4.96
N VAL A 156 -0.32 14.03 6.00
CA VAL A 156 -1.53 14.43 6.71
C VAL A 156 -1.14 14.65 8.17
N SER A 157 -1.60 15.79 8.71
CA SER A 157 -1.29 16.27 10.06
C SER A 157 -2.41 15.96 11.03
#